data_AF-A0A290H756-F1
#
_entry.id   AF-A0A290H756-F1
#
_cell.length_a   1.000
_cell.length_b   1.000
_cell.length_c   1.000
_cell.angle_alpha   90.00
_cell.angle_beta   90.00
_cell.angle_gamma   90.00
#
_symmetry.space_group_name_H-M   'P 1'
#
loop_
_entity.id
_entity.type
_entity.pdbx_description
1 polymer ?
#
loop_
_entity_poly.entity_id
_entity_poly.type
_entity_poly.pdbx_seq_one_letter_code
_entity_poly.pdbx_strand_id
1 'polypeptide(L)'
;MSDKKQPPADISAIKTPEDLLELAADERLKLAQLKTLIEIHPGIVNASIEAVQALAKTSEVAGKSQVEAIGALKASINGTIDVLKILAQNAQSDSTREKIALALIELAKQHKELSLAIERMNSSNNGIWKKIAIGIGAVATLVVGGVAAAAMKK
;
A
#
# COMPACT_ATOMS: atom_id res chain seq x y z
N MET A 1 -10.42 -22.23 14.47
CA MET A 1 -11.11 -20.93 14.61
C MET A 1 -11.65 -20.57 13.24
N SER A 2 -12.96 -20.35 13.12
CA SER A 2 -13.63 -20.12 11.85
C SER A 2 -13.14 -18.82 11.20
N ASP A 3 -12.52 -18.91 10.03
CA ASP A 3 -12.31 -17.80 9.11
C ASP A 3 -13.69 -17.29 8.65
N LYS A 4 -14.32 -16.46 9.48
CA LYS A 4 -15.47 -15.66 9.04
C LYS A 4 -14.90 -14.58 8.13
N LYS A 5 -14.79 -14.85 6.83
CA LYS A 5 -14.61 -13.78 5.83
C LYS A 5 -15.71 -12.76 6.06
N GLN A 6 -15.34 -11.60 6.58
CA GLN A 6 -16.26 -10.48 6.74
C GLN A 6 -16.86 -10.14 5.36
N PRO A 7 -18.14 -9.73 5.30
CA PRO A 7 -18.77 -9.39 4.04
C PRO A 7 -17.99 -8.27 3.31
N PRO A 8 -18.01 -8.24 1.96
CA PRO A 8 -17.40 -7.18 1.18
C PRO A 8 -17.86 -5.81 1.69
N ALA A 9 -16.94 -4.86 1.77
CA ALA A 9 -17.27 -3.53 2.23
C ALA A 9 -18.21 -2.82 1.24
N ASP A 10 -19.16 -2.07 1.79
CA ASP A 10 -19.95 -1.12 1.01
C ASP A 10 -19.05 0.04 0.61
N ILE A 11 -18.91 0.23 -0.70
CA ILE A 11 -18.03 1.22 -1.29
C ILE A 11 -18.50 2.65 -0.95
N SER A 12 -19.81 2.83 -0.72
CA SER A 12 -20.39 4.12 -0.33
C SER A 12 -20.06 4.55 1.09
N ALA A 13 -19.52 3.63 1.92
CA ALA A 13 -19.10 3.91 3.28
C ALA A 13 -17.64 4.42 3.39
N ILE A 14 -16.87 4.40 2.29
CA ILE A 14 -15.51 4.92 2.24
C ILE A 14 -15.58 6.45 2.25
N LYS A 15 -15.09 7.08 3.33
CA LYS A 15 -15.12 8.54 3.48
C LYS A 15 -13.75 9.16 3.30
N THR A 16 -12.70 8.41 3.61
CA THR A 16 -11.31 8.87 3.51
C THR A 16 -10.43 7.90 2.72
N PRO A 17 -9.26 8.35 2.24
CA PRO A 17 -8.25 7.45 1.67
C PRO A 17 -7.76 6.41 2.68
N GLU A 18 -7.71 6.74 3.97
CA GLU A 18 -7.34 5.83 5.04
C GLU A 18 -8.37 4.70 5.19
N ASP A 19 -9.68 5.00 5.12
CA ASP A 19 -10.74 3.98 5.13
C ASP A 19 -10.55 3.00 3.96
N LEU A 20 -10.21 3.52 2.78
CA LEU A 20 -9.94 2.70 1.60
C LEU A 20 -8.73 1.80 1.81
N LEU A 21 -7.62 2.36 2.32
CA LEU A 21 -6.39 1.62 2.56
C LEU A 21 -6.62 0.53 3.63
N GLU A 22 -7.37 0.82 4.70
CA GLU A 22 -7.69 -0.18 5.72
C GLU A 22 -8.52 -1.33 5.15
N LEU A 23 -9.62 -1.01 4.45
CA LEU A 23 -10.50 -2.02 3.86
C LEU A 23 -9.81 -2.83 2.75
N ALA A 24 -8.92 -2.22 1.97
CA ALA A 24 -8.13 -2.91 0.95
C ALA A 24 -7.07 -3.83 1.57
N ALA A 25 -6.41 -3.40 2.65
CA ALA A 25 -5.44 -4.23 3.37
C ALA A 25 -6.08 -5.45 4.04
N ASP A 26 -7.32 -5.31 4.49
CA ASP A 26 -8.11 -6.38 5.10
C ASP A 26 -8.81 -7.30 4.09
N GLU A 27 -8.53 -7.15 2.80
CA GLU A 27 -9.17 -7.89 1.70
C GLU A 27 -10.70 -7.72 1.67
N ARG A 28 -11.22 -6.64 2.29
CA ARG A 28 -12.65 -6.29 2.34
C ARG A 28 -13.10 -5.51 1.11
N LEU A 29 -12.15 -4.89 0.39
CA LEU A 29 -12.36 -4.37 -0.96
C LEU A 29 -11.82 -5.36 -2.00
N LYS A 30 -12.72 -5.93 -2.80
CA LYS A 30 -12.34 -6.80 -3.91
C LYS A 30 -11.71 -5.99 -5.05
N LEU A 31 -10.86 -6.65 -5.84
CA LEU A 31 -10.22 -6.07 -7.02
C LEU A 31 -11.21 -5.34 -7.95
N ALA A 32 -12.38 -5.95 -8.21
CA ALA A 32 -13.42 -5.34 -9.04
C ALA A 32 -13.95 -4.02 -8.45
N GLN A 33 -14.16 -3.95 -7.13
CA GLN A 33 -14.64 -2.74 -6.46
C GLN A 33 -13.59 -1.63 -6.52
N LEU A 34 -12.31 -1.98 -6.37
CA LEU A 34 -11.20 -1.04 -6.54
C LEU A 34 -11.08 -0.53 -7.98
N LYS A 35 -11.22 -1.41 -8.99
CA LYS A 35 -11.25 -1.01 -10.40
C LYS A 35 -12.38 -0.01 -10.66
N THR A 36 -13.58 -0.28 -10.15
CA THR A 36 -14.72 0.64 -10.25
C THR A 36 -14.45 1.97 -9.56
N LEU A 37 -13.87 1.95 -8.36
CA LEU A 37 -13.49 3.18 -7.64
C LEU A 37 -12.48 4.04 -8.41
N ILE A 38 -11.45 3.43 -8.99
CA ILE A 38 -10.46 4.13 -9.82
C ILE A 38 -11.12 4.74 -11.06
N GLU A 39 -12.09 4.05 -11.64
CA GLU A 39 -12.83 4.53 -12.81
C GLU A 39 -13.73 5.73 -12.48
N ILE A 40 -14.51 5.66 -11.40
CA ILE A 40 -15.47 6.73 -11.04
C ILE A 40 -14.81 7.88 -10.27
N HIS A 41 -13.67 7.62 -9.62
CA HIS A 41 -12.93 8.61 -8.83
C HIS A 41 -11.42 8.48 -9.05
N PRO A 42 -10.89 8.90 -10.22
CA PRO A 42 -9.47 8.74 -10.56
C PRO A 42 -8.50 9.46 -9.59
N GLY A 43 -8.98 10.47 -8.85
CA GLY A 43 -8.23 11.14 -7.80
C GLY A 43 -7.92 10.27 -6.58
N ILE A 44 -8.61 9.13 -6.41
CA ILE A 44 -8.44 8.25 -5.25
C ILE A 44 -7.02 7.71 -5.11
N VAL A 45 -6.33 7.51 -6.24
CA VAL A 45 -4.95 7.03 -6.26
C VAL A 45 -4.03 8.06 -5.62
N ASN A 46 -4.15 9.33 -6.01
CA ASN A 46 -3.33 10.40 -5.45
C ASN A 46 -3.63 10.63 -3.97
N ALA A 47 -4.92 10.62 -3.59
CA ALA A 47 -5.31 10.77 -2.20
C ALA A 47 -4.77 9.62 -1.31
N SER A 48 -4.75 8.39 -1.82
CA SER A 48 -4.16 7.24 -1.14
C SER A 48 -2.64 7.37 -1.00
N ILE A 49 -1.96 7.87 -2.04
CA ILE A 49 -0.51 8.17 -2.00
C ILE A 49 -0.23 9.22 -0.91
N GLU A 50 -0.99 10.31 -0.88
CA GLU A 50 -0.82 11.39 0.09
C GLU A 50 -0.99 10.90 1.54
N ALA A 51 -2.01 10.08 1.80
CA ALA A 51 -2.26 9.49 3.12
C ALA A 51 -1.05 8.65 3.61
N VAL A 52 -0.53 7.76 2.77
CA VAL A 52 0.64 6.94 3.13
C VAL A 52 1.90 7.79 3.33
N GLN A 53 2.10 8.82 2.50
CA GLN A 53 3.24 9.73 2.65
C GLN A 53 3.16 10.55 3.95
N ALA A 54 1.96 11.02 4.31
CA ALA A 54 1.73 11.70 5.58
C ALA A 54 2.09 10.79 6.76
N LEU A 55 1.63 9.53 6.74
CA LEU A 55 1.99 8.55 7.75
C LEU A 55 3.50 8.30 7.82
N ALA A 56 4.16 8.12 6.67
CA ALA A 56 5.61 7.90 6.60
C ALA A 56 6.41 9.06 7.21
N LYS A 57 5.94 10.30 7.08
CA LYS A 57 6.59 11.46 7.69
C LYS A 57 6.53 11.43 9.22
N THR A 58 5.45 10.93 9.81
CA THR A 58 5.29 10.87 11.28
C THR A 58 6.25 9.88 11.96
N SER A 59 6.84 8.94 11.22
CA SER A 59 7.67 7.86 11.77
C SER A 59 9.17 8.22 11.92
N GLU A 60 9.55 9.50 11.91
CA GLU A 60 10.97 9.94 11.91
C GLU A 60 11.67 9.87 13.28
N VAL A 61 10.95 9.62 14.38
CA VAL A 61 11.49 9.70 15.76
C VAL A 61 11.89 8.32 16.33
N ALA A 62 12.64 7.52 15.56
CA ALA A 62 12.92 6.12 15.89
C ALA A 62 14.38 5.85 16.33
N GLY A 63 14.61 4.84 17.19
CA GLY A 63 15.94 4.34 17.56
C GLY A 63 16.57 3.42 16.48
N LYS A 64 17.86 3.09 16.57
CA LYS A 64 18.67 2.52 15.46
C LYS A 64 18.06 1.31 14.72
N SER A 65 17.58 0.27 15.43
CA SER A 65 16.95 -0.90 14.80
C SER A 65 15.55 -0.64 14.24
N GLN A 66 14.88 0.38 14.79
CA GLN A 66 13.57 0.85 14.32
C GLN A 66 13.74 1.68 13.04
N VAL A 67 14.82 2.48 12.96
CA VAL A 67 15.22 3.23 11.76
C VAL A 67 15.48 2.32 10.57
N GLU A 68 16.16 1.18 10.74
CA GLU A 68 16.42 0.25 9.64
C GLU A 68 15.13 -0.38 9.10
N ALA A 69 14.27 -0.89 9.99
CA ALA A 69 13.00 -1.51 9.60
C ALA A 69 12.02 -0.50 8.96
N ILE A 70 11.88 0.68 9.55
CA ILE A 70 11.06 1.77 9.02
C ILE A 70 11.65 2.30 7.70
N GLY A 71 12.98 2.37 7.58
CA GLY A 71 13.66 2.75 6.35
C GLY A 71 13.37 1.80 5.19
N ALA A 72 13.40 0.49 5.44
CA ALA A 72 13.03 -0.52 4.45
C ALA A 72 11.55 -0.42 4.03
N LEU A 73 10.63 -0.21 4.99
CA LEU A 73 9.21 0.04 4.70
C LEU A 73 9.03 1.28 3.82
N LYS A 74 9.68 2.39 4.18
CA LYS A 74 9.61 3.65 3.42
C LYS A 74 10.12 3.48 2.00
N ALA A 75 11.23 2.76 1.80
CA ALA A 75 11.76 2.47 0.47
C ALA A 75 10.76 1.65 -0.37
N SER A 76 10.16 0.61 0.22
CA SER A 76 9.14 -0.21 -0.46
C SER A 76 7.90 0.61 -0.82
N ILE A 77 7.41 1.43 0.11
CA ILE A 77 6.28 2.35 -0.09
C ILE A 77 6.55 3.29 -1.26
N ASN A 78 7.75 3.90 -1.30
CA ASN A 78 8.13 4.80 -2.38
C ASN A 78 8.15 4.08 -3.74
N GLY A 79 8.65 2.84 -3.79
CA GLY A 79 8.60 2.03 -5.01
C GLY A 79 7.17 1.76 -5.49
N THR A 80 6.24 1.43 -4.60
CA THR A 80 4.82 1.24 -4.95
C THR A 80 4.18 2.56 -5.42
N ILE A 81 4.50 3.68 -4.77
CA ILE A 81 4.02 5.01 -5.16
C ILE A 81 4.49 5.39 -6.56
N ASP A 82 5.75 5.13 -6.89
CA ASP A 82 6.31 5.44 -8.20
C ASP A 82 5.61 4.63 -9.31
N VAL A 83 5.35 3.34 -9.05
CA VAL A 83 4.55 2.49 -9.96
C VAL A 83 3.14 3.06 -10.13
N LEU A 84 2.47 3.45 -9.03
CA LEU A 84 1.13 4.03 -9.08
C LEU A 84 1.09 5.33 -9.88
N LYS A 85 2.07 6.23 -9.71
CA LYS A 85 2.17 7.48 -10.46
C LYS A 85 2.31 7.22 -11.97
N ILE A 86 3.17 6.28 -12.37
CA ILE A 86 3.37 5.90 -13.78
C ILE A 86 2.08 5.33 -14.37
N LEU A 87 1.42 4.43 -13.64
CA LEU A 87 0.18 3.79 -14.11
C LEU A 87 -0.99 4.77 -14.18
N ALA A 88 -1.15 5.64 -13.17
CA ALA A 88 -2.23 6.62 -13.10
C ALA A 88 -2.18 7.64 -14.26
N GLN A 89 -0.99 8.02 -14.70
CA GLN A 89 -0.81 8.87 -15.89
C GLN A 89 -1.29 8.21 -17.20
N ASN A 90 -1.42 6.88 -17.22
CA ASN A 90 -1.73 6.07 -18.41
C ASN A 90 -3.01 5.23 -18.25
N ALA A 91 -3.89 5.60 -17.31
CA ALA A 91 -5.04 4.81 -16.84
C ALA A 91 -6.22 4.68 -17.84
N GLN A 92 -5.93 4.55 -19.14
CA GLN A 92 -6.95 4.56 -20.21
C GLN A 92 -7.55 3.18 -20.51
N SER A 93 -6.91 2.09 -20.09
CA SER A 93 -7.38 0.72 -20.37
C SER A 93 -7.82 -0.01 -19.12
N ASP A 94 -8.74 -0.98 -19.26
CA ASP A 94 -9.16 -1.85 -18.16
C ASP A 94 -7.98 -2.62 -17.54
N SER A 95 -7.02 -3.03 -18.38
CA SER A 95 -5.78 -3.65 -17.93
C SER A 95 -4.91 -2.69 -17.10
N THR A 96 -4.84 -1.41 -17.47
CA THR A 96 -4.12 -0.41 -16.66
C THR A 96 -4.83 -0.21 -15.32
N ARG A 97 -6.16 -0.10 -15.31
CA ARG A 97 -6.95 0.06 -14.07
C ARG A 97 -6.81 -1.13 -13.13
N GLU A 98 -6.72 -2.33 -13.67
CA GLU A 98 -6.44 -3.54 -12.89
C GLU A 98 -5.06 -3.49 -12.22
N LYS A 99 -4.02 -3.07 -12.96
CA LYS A 99 -2.67 -2.89 -12.41
C LYS A 99 -2.64 -1.82 -11.32
N ILE A 100 -3.37 -0.72 -11.50
CA ILE A 100 -3.53 0.32 -10.48
C ILE A 100 -4.20 -0.27 -9.24
N ALA A 101 -5.28 -1.04 -9.40
CA ALA A 101 -5.99 -1.65 -8.29
C ALA A 101 -5.11 -2.64 -7.50
N LEU A 102 -4.30 -3.45 -8.19
CA LEU A 102 -3.33 -4.35 -7.55
C LEU A 102 -2.25 -3.58 -6.79
N ALA A 103 -1.70 -2.52 -7.38
CA ALA A 103 -0.71 -1.67 -6.73
C ALA A 103 -1.30 -0.90 -5.54
N LEU A 104 -2.59 -0.52 -5.58
CA LEU A 104 -3.29 0.07 -4.43
C LEU A 104 -3.48 -0.92 -3.29
N ILE A 105 -3.78 -2.20 -3.58
CA ILE A 105 -3.84 -3.26 -2.55
C ILE A 105 -2.47 -3.43 -1.88
N GLU A 106 -1.40 -3.40 -2.66
CA GLU A 106 -0.05 -3.48 -2.11
C GLU A 106 0.28 -2.26 -1.25
N LEU A 107 -0.03 -1.06 -1.73
CA LEU A 107 0.13 0.17 -0.95
C LEU A 107 -0.66 0.14 0.36
N ALA A 108 -1.89 -0.40 0.33
CA ALA A 108 -2.75 -0.60 1.49
C ALA A 108 -2.12 -1.54 2.53
N LYS A 109 -1.55 -2.66 2.10
CA LYS A 109 -0.83 -3.58 3.00
C LYS A 109 0.38 -2.89 3.64
N GLN A 110 1.17 -2.17 2.84
CA GLN A 110 2.32 -1.42 3.32
C GLN A 110 1.93 -0.30 4.30
N HIS A 111 0.80 0.39 4.05
CA HIS A 111 0.21 1.36 4.97
C HIS A 111 -0.14 0.73 6.34
N LYS A 112 -0.77 -0.44 6.32
CA LYS A 112 -1.11 -1.19 7.54
C LYS A 112 0.15 -1.63 8.30
N GLU A 113 1.16 -2.14 7.60
CA GLU A 113 2.44 -2.50 8.21
C GLU A 113 3.15 -1.31 8.84
N LEU A 114 3.16 -0.16 8.16
CA LEU A 114 3.73 1.08 8.69
C LEU A 114 2.97 1.59 9.91
N SER A 115 1.64 1.54 9.89
CA SER A 115 0.79 1.93 11.04
C SER A 115 1.09 1.06 12.26
N LEU A 116 1.12 -0.27 12.08
CA LEU A 116 1.47 -1.22 13.14
C LEU A 116 2.91 -1.02 13.63
N ALA A 117 3.85 -0.69 12.75
CA ALA A 117 5.22 -0.37 13.13
C ALA A 117 5.23 0.88 14.03
N ILE A 118 4.57 1.97 13.64
CA ILE A 118 4.49 3.21 14.44
C ILE A 118 3.87 2.94 15.81
N GLU A 119 2.76 2.21 15.88
CA GLU A 119 2.14 1.80 17.16
C GLU A 119 3.11 1.00 18.03
N ARG A 120 3.82 0.03 17.43
CA ARG A 120 4.79 -0.80 18.15
C ARG A 120 6.02 -0.01 18.60
N MET A 121 6.37 1.08 17.91
CA MET A 121 7.48 1.97 18.28
C MET A 121 7.18 2.66 19.59
N ASN A 122 5.93 3.08 19.77
CA ASN A 122 5.43 3.63 21.03
C ASN A 122 5.40 2.59 22.17
N SER A 123 5.54 1.28 21.87
CA SER A 123 5.48 0.17 22.85
C SER A 123 6.84 -0.45 23.25
N SER A 124 7.97 0.01 22.69
CA SER A 124 9.36 -0.37 23.08
C SER A 124 9.69 -1.89 23.15
N ASN A 125 9.56 -2.64 22.04
CA ASN A 125 9.96 -4.06 21.99
C ASN A 125 10.92 -4.41 20.82
N ASN A 126 12.21 -4.56 21.12
CA ASN A 126 13.30 -4.75 20.15
C ASN A 126 13.27 -6.05 19.33
N GLY A 127 12.63 -7.12 19.81
CA GLY A 127 12.57 -8.41 19.10
C GLY A 127 11.62 -8.42 17.90
N ILE A 128 10.58 -7.58 17.94
CA ILE A 128 9.57 -7.47 16.89
C ILE A 128 10.16 -6.79 15.64
N TRP A 129 11.04 -5.80 15.85
CA TRP A 129 11.66 -5.00 14.78
C TRP A 129 12.56 -5.80 13.84
N LYS A 130 13.36 -6.73 14.38
CA LYS A 130 14.21 -7.60 13.55
C LYS A 130 13.40 -8.50 12.61
N LYS A 131 12.21 -8.97 13.03
CA LYS A 131 11.35 -9.82 12.20
C LYS A 131 10.68 -9.04 11.07
N ILE A 132 10.25 -7.80 11.34
CA ILE A 132 9.65 -6.92 10.34
C ILE A 132 10.65 -6.61 9.22
N ALA A 133 11.89 -6.23 9.56
CA ALA A 133 12.95 -5.95 8.58
C ALA A 133 13.23 -7.10 7.60
N ILE A 134 13.11 -8.35 8.07
CA ILE A 134 13.35 -9.55 7.25
C ILE A 134 12.18 -9.83 6.29
N GLY A 135 10.93 -9.54 6.70
CA GLY A 135 9.74 -9.81 5.89
C GLY A 135 9.58 -8.88 4.68
N ILE A 136 9.95 -7.60 4.84
CA ILE A 136 9.76 -6.56 3.80
C ILE A 136 10.71 -6.76 2.61
N GLY A 137 11.90 -7.32 2.85
CA GLY A 137 12.87 -7.60 1.79
C GLY A 137 12.41 -8.61 0.73
N ALA A 138 11.35 -9.37 0.98
CA ALA A 138 10.90 -10.45 0.10
C ALA A 138 9.75 -10.07 -0.86
N VAL A 139 8.98 -9.01 -0.59
CA VAL A 139 7.71 -8.76 -1.31
C VAL A 139 7.84 -7.74 -2.45
N ALA A 140 8.80 -6.82 -2.39
CA ALA A 140 8.96 -5.75 -3.38
C ALA A 140 9.39 -6.21 -4.81
N THR A 141 9.81 -7.46 -4.98
CA THR A 141 10.40 -7.96 -6.25
C THR A 141 9.39 -8.35 -7.32
N LEU A 142 8.10 -8.57 -6.99
CA LEU A 142 7.17 -9.16 -7.97
C LEU A 142 6.49 -8.16 -8.91
N VAL A 143 6.31 -6.89 -8.51
CA VAL A 143 5.57 -5.92 -9.34
C VAL A 143 6.48 -5.15 -10.30
N VAL A 144 7.75 -4.96 -9.96
CA VAL A 144 8.70 -4.16 -10.77
C VAL A 144 9.14 -4.88 -12.06
N GLY A 145 9.19 -6.21 -12.05
CA GLY A 145 9.65 -7.00 -13.20
C GLY A 145 8.76 -6.89 -14.46
N GLY A 146 7.45 -6.68 -14.29
CA GLY A 146 6.51 -6.60 -15.41
C GLY A 146 6.38 -5.21 -16.05
N VAL A 147 6.59 -4.14 -15.28
CA VAL A 147 6.36 -2.77 -15.76
C VAL A 147 7.61 -2.19 -16.44
N ALA A 148 8.81 -2.51 -15.96
CA ALA A 148 10.05 -2.07 -16.58
C ALA A 148 10.24 -2.63 -18.01
N ALA A 149 9.81 -3.87 -18.26
CA ALA A 149 9.90 -4.49 -19.59
C ALA A 149 8.90 -3.91 -20.61
N ALA A 150 7.77 -3.35 -20.15
CA ALA A 150 6.75 -2.75 -21.02
C ALA A 150 7.03 -1.28 -21.35
N ALA A 151 7.73 -0.55 -20.48
CA ALA A 151 8.10 0.85 -20.70
C ALA A 151 9.37 1.02 -21.58
N MET A 152 10.19 -0.03 -21.72
CA MET A 152 11.41 -0.02 -22.56
C MET A 152 11.20 -0.52 -24.00
N LYS A 153 9.95 -0.69 -24.44
CA LYS A 153 9.61 -0.88 -25.86
C LYS A 153 8.79 0.31 -26.36
N LYS A 154 9.49 1.39 -26.71
CA LYS A 154 8.96 2.43 -27.60
C LYS A 154 10.06 2.88 -28.54
#